data_AF-A0A662KVL6-F1
#
_entry.id   AF-A0A662KVL6-F1
#
_cell.length_a   1.000
_cell.length_b   1.000
_cell.length_c   1.000
_cell.angle_alpha   90.00
_cell.angle_beta   90.00
_cell.angle_gamma   90.00
#
_symmetry.space_group_name_H-M   'P 1'
#
loop_
_entity.id
_entity.type
_entity.pdbx_description
1 polymer ?
#
loop_
_entity_poly.entity_id
_entity_poly.type
_entity_poly.pdbx_seq_one_letter_code
_entity_poly.pdbx_strand_id
1 'polypeptide(L)'
;MKAVIIANEKSFWKLCKKSVLEELVEKLGKENFEEIYVYPARYKKYLKKANIKFLRSLNDIKGKAFVIKGNVFIKSLRLEGDVFKGNDGEVIAYIGRPSKNFKEKGKVKKIDGFRIKNEEDLKKAEKKLIDELGPSGLVSKYINKKISSGLASMISKTYITPLQLYITSFLISLLAFIFYIPAKYIFTAFAGICIFVSSIIEETGNKIAYMEGGKEKIAINIFSDFVIILGATYLAWSNSSNIYAWIFGFLLAMGITFIEFIAAPSPVGRDFFMFAIFIGSIFNQIFITLAILTIIINAEAIKRVLGK
;
A
#
# COMPACT_ATOMS: atom_id res chain seq x y z
N MET A 1 20.86 8.34 -22.05
CA MET A 1 20.04 8.51 -20.82
C MET A 1 19.18 7.27 -20.59
N LYS A 2 19.02 6.77 -19.35
CA LYS A 2 18.28 5.53 -19.07
C LYS A 2 16.84 5.81 -18.65
N ALA A 3 15.89 4.94 -19.00
CA ALA A 3 14.51 5.02 -18.54
C ALA A 3 14.12 3.75 -17.77
N VAL A 4 13.30 3.88 -16.73
CA VAL A 4 12.83 2.79 -15.88
C VAL A 4 11.32 2.88 -15.81
N ILE A 5 10.65 1.85 -16.29
CA ILE A 5 9.19 1.75 -16.26
C ILE A 5 8.80 0.83 -15.12
N ILE A 6 8.02 1.35 -14.17
CA ILE A 6 7.40 0.57 -13.11
C ILE A 6 6.12 -0.04 -13.68
N ALA A 7 6.24 -1.23 -14.23
CA ALA A 7 5.15 -1.98 -14.82
C ALA A 7 4.25 -2.61 -13.75
N ASN A 8 2.97 -2.70 -14.09
CA ASN A 8 1.91 -3.30 -13.29
C ASN A 8 0.95 -4.05 -14.22
N GLU A 9 -0.06 -4.76 -13.71
CA GLU A 9 -1.01 -5.51 -14.57
C GLU A 9 -1.70 -4.63 -15.63
N LYS A 10 -2.04 -3.39 -15.27
CA LYS A 10 -2.64 -2.40 -16.20
C LYS A 10 -1.68 -1.98 -17.31
N SER A 11 -0.37 -2.10 -17.10
CA SER A 11 0.64 -1.82 -18.12
C SER A 11 0.54 -2.82 -19.27
N PHE A 12 -0.03 -4.00 -19.06
CA PHE A 12 -0.19 -5.03 -20.10
C PHE A 12 -1.55 -4.99 -20.79
N TRP A 13 -2.44 -4.05 -20.43
CA TRP A 13 -3.73 -3.88 -21.11
C TRP A 13 -3.50 -3.52 -22.57
N LYS A 14 -4.21 -4.20 -23.48
CA LYS A 14 -4.07 -3.97 -24.92
C LYS A 14 -4.89 -2.75 -25.34
N LEU A 15 -4.22 -1.79 -25.96
CA LEU A 15 -4.81 -0.75 -26.79
C LEU A 15 -4.63 -1.17 -28.25
N CYS A 16 -5.71 -1.54 -28.91
CA CYS A 16 -5.68 -2.10 -30.26
C CYS A 16 -4.79 -3.37 -30.32
N LYS A 17 -3.62 -3.31 -30.98
CA LYS A 17 -2.71 -4.44 -31.19
C LYS A 17 -1.51 -4.49 -30.23
N LYS A 18 -1.31 -3.45 -29.40
CA LYS A 18 -0.15 -3.32 -28.49
C LYS A 18 -0.60 -3.07 -27.06
N SER A 19 0.15 -3.54 -26.07
CA SER A 19 -0.07 -3.20 -24.67
C SER A 19 0.33 -1.75 -24.36
N VAL A 20 -0.24 -1.16 -23.31
CA VAL A 20 0.14 0.18 -22.80
C VAL A 20 1.66 0.28 -22.62
N LEU A 21 2.27 -0.77 -22.07
CA LEU A 21 3.71 -0.87 -21.86
C LEU A 21 4.49 -0.96 -23.17
N GLU A 22 4.01 -1.71 -24.17
CA GLU A 22 4.65 -1.78 -25.48
C GLU A 22 4.63 -0.43 -26.20
N GLU A 23 3.54 0.31 -26.09
CA GLU A 23 3.39 1.65 -26.65
C GLU A 23 4.30 2.66 -25.93
N LEU A 24 4.41 2.54 -24.60
CA LEU A 24 5.26 3.37 -23.75
C LEU A 24 6.76 3.12 -24.02
N VAL A 25 7.17 1.86 -24.15
CA VAL A 25 8.53 1.47 -24.54
C VAL A 25 8.87 1.96 -25.94
N GLU A 26 7.97 1.83 -26.90
CA GLU A 26 8.22 2.29 -28.28
C GLU A 26 8.37 3.80 -28.37
N LYS A 27 7.58 4.56 -27.61
CA LYS A 27 7.72 6.02 -27.57
C LYS A 27 9.01 6.45 -26.87
N LEU A 28 9.38 5.81 -25.76
CA LEU A 28 10.68 6.06 -25.13
C LEU A 28 11.86 5.69 -26.03
N GLY A 29 11.72 4.66 -26.86
CA GLY A 29 12.73 4.30 -27.85
C GLY A 29 12.93 5.36 -28.94
N LYS A 30 11.93 6.19 -29.23
CA LYS A 30 12.03 7.30 -30.20
C LYS A 30 12.68 8.56 -29.62
N GLU A 31 12.75 8.67 -28.29
CA GLU A 31 13.26 9.84 -27.56
C GLU A 31 14.75 9.72 -27.16
N ASN A 32 15.55 8.93 -27.89
CA ASN A 32 17.00 8.75 -27.66
C ASN A 32 17.40 8.25 -26.25
N PHE A 33 16.56 7.45 -25.57
CA PHE A 33 16.99 6.72 -24.38
C PHE A 33 17.89 5.54 -24.76
N GLU A 34 19.07 5.45 -24.14
CA GLU A 34 20.10 4.43 -24.44
C GLU A 34 19.69 3.04 -23.93
N GLU A 35 19.00 2.98 -22.78
CA GLU A 35 18.55 1.73 -22.16
C GLU A 35 17.19 1.93 -21.50
N ILE A 36 16.26 1.01 -21.79
CA ILE A 36 14.93 0.96 -21.17
C ILE A 36 14.87 -0.25 -20.24
N TYR A 37 14.53 0.02 -18.99
CA TYR A 37 14.36 -0.96 -17.94
C TYR A 37 12.89 -1.10 -17.57
N VAL A 38 12.47 -2.33 -17.24
CA VAL A 38 11.13 -2.61 -16.71
C VAL A 38 11.27 -3.30 -15.36
N TYR A 39 10.63 -2.72 -14.34
CA TYR A 39 10.54 -3.26 -12.99
C TYR A 39 9.06 -3.53 -12.65
N PRO A 40 8.71 -4.60 -11.92
CA PRO A 40 9.56 -5.71 -11.49
C PRO A 40 9.79 -6.78 -12.57
N ALA A 41 10.93 -7.50 -12.49
CA ALA A 41 11.39 -8.47 -13.50
C ALA A 41 10.44 -9.66 -13.72
N ARG A 42 9.55 -9.94 -12.78
CA ARG A 42 8.50 -10.97 -12.90
C ARG A 42 7.59 -10.76 -14.11
N TYR A 43 7.52 -9.55 -14.66
CA TYR A 43 6.75 -9.24 -15.86
C TYR A 43 7.44 -9.60 -17.18
N LYS A 44 8.68 -10.11 -17.14
CA LYS A 44 9.42 -10.58 -18.32
C LYS A 44 8.64 -11.58 -19.16
N LYS A 45 7.78 -12.40 -18.54
CA LYS A 45 6.94 -13.38 -19.25
C LYS A 45 5.87 -12.75 -20.15
N TYR A 46 5.49 -11.50 -19.92
CA TYR A 46 4.44 -10.79 -20.65
C TYR A 46 4.96 -9.82 -21.71
N LEU A 47 6.26 -9.49 -21.70
CA LEU A 47 6.91 -8.68 -22.75
C LEU A 47 8.15 -9.41 -23.27
N LYS A 48 8.03 -10.00 -24.46
CA LYS A 48 9.17 -10.58 -25.20
C LYS A 48 9.64 -9.58 -26.27
N LYS A 49 10.45 -8.59 -25.88
CA LYS A 49 11.17 -7.69 -26.80
C LYS A 49 12.66 -7.67 -26.47
N ALA A 50 13.51 -7.68 -27.49
CA ALA A 50 14.97 -7.87 -27.38
C ALA A 50 15.71 -6.72 -26.66
N ASN A 51 15.16 -5.50 -26.66
CA ASN A 51 15.85 -4.29 -26.17
C ASN A 51 15.40 -3.82 -24.77
N ILE A 52 14.72 -4.68 -23.99
CA ILE A 52 14.20 -4.32 -22.67
C ILE A 52 14.91 -5.13 -21.59
N LYS A 53 15.52 -4.43 -20.64
CA LYS A 53 16.14 -5.06 -19.47
C LYS A 53 15.15 -5.11 -18.32
N PHE A 54 15.05 -6.26 -17.67
CA PHE A 54 14.13 -6.45 -16.54
C PHE A 54 14.88 -6.38 -15.22
N LEU A 55 14.40 -5.55 -14.29
CA LEU A 55 15.05 -5.30 -13.01
C LEU A 55 14.38 -6.08 -11.88
N ARG A 56 15.17 -6.78 -11.06
CA ARG A 56 14.68 -7.42 -9.82
C ARG A 56 14.62 -6.41 -8.68
N SER A 57 15.56 -5.47 -8.66
CA SER A 57 15.54 -4.30 -7.78
C SER A 57 15.82 -3.03 -8.57
N LEU A 58 15.26 -1.89 -8.11
CA LEU A 58 15.66 -0.58 -8.65
C LEU A 58 17.16 -0.29 -8.37
N ASN A 59 17.73 -0.89 -7.33
CA ASN A 59 19.16 -0.73 -6.97
C ASN A 59 20.11 -1.35 -8.00
N ASP A 60 19.62 -2.19 -8.92
CA ASP A 60 20.43 -2.81 -9.95
C ASP A 60 20.80 -1.80 -11.08
N ILE A 61 20.28 -0.56 -11.03
CA ILE A 61 20.53 0.49 -12.03
C ILE A 61 21.84 1.20 -11.70
N LYS A 62 22.80 1.09 -12.63
CA LYS A 62 24.02 1.90 -12.61
C LYS A 62 23.83 3.17 -13.44
N GLY A 63 23.95 4.34 -12.81
CA GLY A 63 23.94 5.66 -13.47
C GLY A 63 22.60 6.40 -13.43
N LYS A 64 22.52 7.53 -14.15
CA LYS A 64 21.33 8.41 -14.17
C LYS A 64 20.18 7.75 -14.95
N ALA A 65 19.02 7.63 -14.32
CA ALA A 65 17.82 7.07 -14.94
C ALA A 65 16.57 7.88 -14.62
N PHE A 66 15.62 7.88 -15.55
CA PHE A 66 14.31 8.52 -15.44
C PHE A 66 13.24 7.47 -15.11
N VAL A 67 12.41 7.69 -14.10
CA VAL A 67 11.45 6.69 -13.60
C VAL A 67 10.02 7.07 -14.00
N ILE A 68 9.29 6.14 -14.61
CA ILE A 68 7.94 6.35 -15.18
C ILE A 68 7.01 5.24 -14.68
N LYS A 69 5.76 5.59 -14.34
CA LYS A 69 4.72 4.62 -14.00
C LYS A 69 4.18 3.96 -15.28
N GLY A 70 4.14 2.63 -15.33
CA GLY A 70 3.82 1.86 -16.55
C GLY A 70 2.36 1.89 -17.01
N ASN A 71 1.45 2.49 -16.22
CA ASN A 71 0.03 2.58 -16.53
C ASN A 71 -0.41 3.96 -17.07
N VAL A 72 0.53 4.79 -17.52
CA VAL A 72 0.22 6.09 -18.12
C VAL A 72 -0.23 5.88 -19.57
N PHE A 73 -1.46 6.28 -19.90
CA PHE A 73 -2.01 6.20 -21.26
C PHE A 73 -1.48 7.36 -22.11
N ILE A 74 -0.79 7.05 -23.20
CA ILE A 74 -0.03 8.01 -24.02
C ILE A 74 -0.77 8.31 -25.34
N LYS A 75 -2.05 8.70 -25.28
CA LYS A 75 -2.79 9.18 -26.47
C LYS A 75 -2.91 10.71 -26.57
N SER A 76 -2.43 11.47 -25.59
CA SER A 76 -2.51 12.94 -25.53
C SER A 76 -1.15 13.65 -25.41
N LEU A 77 -0.08 13.01 -25.90
CA LEU A 77 1.26 13.60 -25.92
C LEU A 77 1.50 14.33 -27.24
N ARG A 78 1.30 15.65 -27.24
CA ARG A 78 1.92 16.55 -28.22
C ARG A 78 3.18 17.16 -27.60
N LEU A 79 4.29 16.99 -28.29
CA LEU A 79 5.60 17.53 -27.92
C LEU A 79 5.71 18.95 -28.49
N GLU A 80 5.59 19.96 -27.64
CA GLU A 80 6.08 21.32 -27.91
C GLU A 80 6.83 21.82 -26.67
N GLY A 81 8.14 21.51 -26.60
CA GLY A 81 9.04 21.96 -25.53
C GLY A 81 9.00 21.17 -24.20
N ASP A 82 9.65 21.75 -23.18
CA ASP A 82 10.00 21.13 -21.87
C ASP A 82 8.84 21.03 -20.84
N VAL A 83 7.58 21.00 -21.28
CA VAL A 83 6.41 21.04 -20.39
C VAL A 83 5.31 20.09 -20.87
N PHE A 84 4.83 19.21 -19.97
CA PHE A 84 3.72 18.29 -20.27
C PHE A 84 2.38 18.95 -19.92
N LYS A 85 1.41 18.98 -20.85
CA LYS A 85 0.03 19.44 -20.59
C LYS A 85 -0.99 18.31 -20.77
N GLY A 86 -2.02 18.30 -19.91
CA GLY A 86 -3.18 17.40 -19.95
C GLY A 86 -4.24 17.83 -20.95
N ASN A 87 -5.29 17.01 -21.07
CA ASN A 87 -6.40 17.24 -22.01
C ASN A 87 -7.11 18.60 -21.79
N ASP A 88 -7.00 19.18 -20.60
CA ASP A 88 -7.70 20.41 -20.21
C ASP A 88 -6.76 21.64 -20.26
N GLY A 89 -5.55 21.48 -20.80
CA GLY A 89 -4.52 22.53 -20.84
C GLY A 89 -3.68 22.63 -19.56
N GLU A 90 -3.97 21.85 -18.52
CA GLU A 90 -3.22 21.85 -17.25
C GLU A 90 -1.82 21.24 -17.40
N VAL A 91 -0.80 21.89 -16.83
CA VAL A 91 0.58 21.38 -16.83
C VAL A 91 0.74 20.23 -15.83
N ILE A 92 1.05 19.03 -16.34
CA ILE A 92 1.10 17.77 -15.58
C ILE A 92 2.52 17.42 -15.09
N ALA A 93 3.58 17.90 -15.76
CA ALA A 93 4.96 17.63 -15.32
C ALA A 93 5.98 18.63 -15.88
N TYR A 94 7.07 18.84 -15.13
CA TYR A 94 8.19 19.73 -15.46
C TYR A 94 9.53 18.98 -15.40
N ILE A 95 10.39 19.18 -16.41
CA ILE A 95 11.78 18.71 -16.42
C ILE A 95 12.69 19.89 -16.81
N GLY A 96 13.34 20.54 -15.84
CA GLY A 96 14.26 21.66 -16.11
C GLY A 96 14.63 22.49 -14.87
N ARG A 97 15.39 23.59 -15.03
CA ARG A 97 15.56 24.65 -13.99
C ARG A 97 14.52 25.75 -14.24
N PRO A 98 13.72 26.16 -13.24
CA PRO A 98 12.61 27.09 -13.43
C PRO A 98 13.12 28.40 -14.05
N SER A 99 12.58 28.75 -15.22
CA SER A 99 12.80 30.07 -15.82
C SER A 99 12.03 31.12 -15.00
N LYS A 100 12.62 32.31 -14.82
CA LYS A 100 12.05 33.45 -14.07
C LYS A 100 10.68 33.95 -14.57
N ASN A 101 10.15 33.39 -15.66
CA ASN A 101 8.97 33.90 -16.37
C ASN A 101 7.67 33.08 -16.20
N PHE A 102 7.54 32.21 -15.19
CA PHE A 102 6.27 31.51 -14.97
C PHE A 102 5.23 32.41 -14.28
N LYS A 103 4.14 32.75 -14.99
CA LYS A 103 3.06 33.66 -14.56
C LYS A 103 1.64 33.04 -14.62
N GLU A 104 1.46 31.74 -14.40
CA GLU A 104 0.11 31.14 -14.35
C GLU A 104 -0.23 30.49 -12.99
N LYS A 105 -1.34 30.95 -12.40
CA LYS A 105 -1.94 30.45 -11.16
C LYS A 105 -2.89 29.27 -11.48
N GLY A 106 -2.33 28.10 -11.76
CA GLY A 106 -3.08 26.83 -11.84
C GLY A 106 -2.65 25.87 -10.72
N LYS A 107 -3.54 24.96 -10.28
CA LYS A 107 -3.19 23.91 -9.30
C LYS A 107 -2.30 22.87 -9.98
N VAL A 108 -0.99 23.09 -9.95
CA VAL A 108 0.00 22.11 -10.40
C VAL A 108 -0.06 20.88 -9.50
N LYS A 109 -0.56 19.76 -10.01
CA LYS A 109 -0.40 18.45 -9.36
C LYS A 109 1.01 17.96 -9.70
N LYS A 110 1.93 18.19 -8.77
CA LYS A 110 3.35 17.83 -8.88
C LYS A 110 3.46 16.30 -9.08
N ILE A 111 3.76 15.85 -10.29
CA ILE A 111 4.33 14.52 -10.49
C ILE A 111 5.82 14.66 -10.15
N ASP A 112 6.20 14.25 -8.95
CA ASP A 112 7.59 14.27 -8.49
C ASP A 112 8.41 13.28 -9.37
N GLY A 113 8.96 13.77 -10.47
CA GLY A 113 10.03 13.08 -11.17
C GLY A 113 11.29 13.11 -10.30
N PHE A 114 11.82 11.94 -9.93
CA PHE A 114 13.07 11.86 -9.18
C PHE A 114 14.26 11.95 -10.14
N ARG A 115 15.11 12.97 -9.99
CA ARG A 115 16.40 13.02 -10.68
C ARG A 115 17.41 12.19 -9.88
N ILE A 116 17.67 10.97 -10.34
CA ILE A 116 18.61 10.06 -9.69
C ILE A 116 20.02 10.36 -10.21
N LYS A 117 20.95 10.79 -9.34
CA LYS A 117 22.36 11.00 -9.72
C LYS A 117 23.30 9.93 -9.15
N ASN A 118 22.96 9.33 -8.02
CA ASN A 118 23.75 8.33 -7.30
C ASN A 118 22.84 7.26 -6.67
N GLU A 119 23.43 6.21 -6.08
CA GLU A 119 22.69 5.14 -5.40
C GLU A 119 21.84 5.64 -4.22
N GLU A 120 22.25 6.72 -3.54
CA GLU A 120 21.47 7.30 -2.45
C GLU A 120 20.18 7.96 -2.93
N ASP A 121 20.24 8.72 -4.02
CA ASP A 121 19.07 9.33 -4.66
C ASP A 121 18.10 8.24 -5.13
N LEU A 122 18.65 7.10 -5.58
CA LEU A 122 17.87 5.96 -6.02
C LEU A 122 17.14 5.30 -4.85
N LYS A 123 17.82 5.05 -3.73
CA LYS A 123 17.20 4.53 -2.49
C LYS A 123 16.14 5.49 -1.95
N LYS A 124 16.39 6.81 -2.02
CA LYS A 124 15.43 7.84 -1.60
C LYS A 124 14.20 7.87 -2.52
N ALA A 125 14.39 7.75 -3.82
CA ALA A 125 13.31 7.70 -4.81
C ALA A 125 12.47 6.43 -4.66
N GLU A 126 13.10 5.26 -4.53
CA GLU A 126 12.44 3.97 -4.26
C GLU A 126 11.58 4.07 -2.99
N LYS A 127 12.15 4.59 -1.90
CA LYS A 127 11.42 4.77 -0.64
C LYS A 127 10.24 5.73 -0.77
N LYS A 128 10.43 6.89 -1.41
CA LYS A 128 9.34 7.86 -1.61
C LYS A 128 8.23 7.33 -2.50
N LEU A 129 8.57 6.57 -3.55
CA LEU A 129 7.59 5.90 -4.39
C LEU A 129 6.81 4.89 -3.57
N ILE A 130 7.47 3.97 -2.85
CA ILE A 130 6.79 3.00 -1.96
C ILE A 130 5.92 3.72 -0.91
N ASP A 131 6.38 4.86 -0.40
CA ASP A 131 5.65 5.69 0.57
C ASP A 131 4.38 6.36 -0.01
N GLU A 132 4.31 6.55 -1.33
CA GLU A 132 3.12 7.05 -2.04
C GLU A 132 2.16 5.92 -2.45
N LEU A 133 2.59 4.66 -2.35
CA LEU A 133 1.81 3.48 -2.71
C LEU A 133 1.24 2.85 -1.42
N GLY A 134 -0.07 2.92 -1.21
CA GLY A 134 -0.72 2.22 -0.12
C GLY A 134 -1.92 2.96 0.50
N PRO A 135 -2.73 2.27 1.32
CA PRO A 135 -3.91 2.82 1.95
C PRO A 135 -3.58 3.96 2.95
N SER A 136 -4.56 4.83 3.17
CA SER A 136 -4.41 6.14 3.81
C SER A 136 -5.12 6.21 5.16
N GLY A 137 -4.71 5.40 6.14
CA GLY A 137 -5.22 5.47 7.51
C GLY A 137 -4.29 6.25 8.46
N LEU A 138 -4.80 6.71 9.61
CA LEU A 138 -4.02 7.50 10.58
C LEU A 138 -2.79 6.74 11.07
N VAL A 139 -2.97 5.49 11.48
CA VAL A 139 -1.90 4.66 12.06
C VAL A 139 -0.89 4.31 10.99
N SER A 140 -1.36 3.94 9.79
CA SER A 140 -0.47 3.69 8.66
C SER A 140 0.38 4.92 8.37
N LYS A 141 -0.22 6.12 8.30
CA LYS A 141 0.49 7.37 7.96
C LYS A 141 1.57 7.75 8.97
N TYR A 142 1.32 7.61 10.27
CA TYR A 142 2.22 8.12 11.31
C TYR A 142 3.12 7.07 11.95
N ILE A 143 2.69 5.80 12.00
CA ILE A 143 3.38 4.75 12.75
C ILE A 143 3.96 3.72 11.78
N ASN A 144 3.11 3.03 11.04
CA ASN A 144 3.55 1.86 10.28
C ASN A 144 4.38 2.23 9.05
N LYS A 145 4.13 3.40 8.44
CA LYS A 145 4.71 3.82 7.15
C LYS A 145 6.21 3.58 7.06
N LYS A 146 6.98 3.98 8.07
CA LYS A 146 8.45 3.86 8.04
C LYS A 146 8.91 2.41 8.06
N ILE A 147 8.24 1.57 8.84
CA ILE A 147 8.59 0.16 9.03
C ILE A 147 8.13 -0.64 7.81
N SER A 148 6.86 -0.54 7.43
CA SER A 148 6.27 -1.28 6.32
C SER A 148 6.91 -0.91 4.98
N SER A 149 7.29 0.36 4.75
CA SER A 149 8.04 0.75 3.53
C SER A 149 9.46 0.20 3.50
N GLY A 150 10.13 0.15 4.66
CA GLY A 150 11.46 -0.47 4.77
C GLY A 150 11.42 -1.96 4.46
N LEU A 151 10.47 -2.67 5.07
CA LEU A 151 10.22 -4.09 4.81
C LEU A 151 9.80 -4.32 3.35
N ALA A 152 8.93 -3.49 2.79
CA ALA A 152 8.52 -3.60 1.39
C ALA A 152 9.72 -3.44 0.43
N SER A 153 10.63 -2.50 0.68
CA SER A 153 11.85 -2.34 -0.12
C SER A 153 12.81 -3.52 0.04
N MET A 154 12.88 -4.14 1.22
CA MET A 154 13.71 -5.32 1.42
C MET A 154 13.11 -6.56 0.72
N ILE A 155 11.81 -6.79 0.91
CA ILE A 155 11.11 -7.97 0.39
C ILE A 155 10.92 -7.87 -1.13
N SER A 156 10.77 -6.68 -1.70
CA SER A 156 10.66 -6.48 -3.15
C SER A 156 11.87 -6.99 -3.93
N LYS A 157 13.03 -7.16 -3.27
CA LYS A 157 14.27 -7.72 -3.82
C LYS A 157 14.30 -9.25 -3.80
N THR A 158 13.29 -9.88 -3.18
CA THR A 158 13.16 -11.33 -3.01
C THR A 158 12.05 -11.90 -3.91
N TYR A 159 11.84 -13.21 -3.87
CA TYR A 159 10.74 -13.89 -4.59
C TYR A 159 9.46 -14.03 -3.75
N ILE A 160 9.40 -13.43 -2.56
CA ILE A 160 8.25 -13.53 -1.67
C ILE A 160 7.06 -12.80 -2.31
N THR A 161 5.93 -13.49 -2.40
CA THR A 161 4.70 -12.97 -3.01
C THR A 161 3.81 -12.26 -1.98
N PRO A 162 2.92 -11.33 -2.40
CA PRO A 162 1.94 -10.72 -1.50
C PRO A 162 1.07 -11.75 -0.78
N LEU A 163 0.68 -12.83 -1.47
CA LEU A 163 -0.14 -13.90 -0.89
C LEU A 163 0.55 -14.56 0.33
N GLN A 164 1.85 -14.81 0.25
CA GLN A 164 2.61 -15.35 1.37
C GLN A 164 2.62 -14.40 2.57
N LEU A 165 2.69 -13.08 2.33
CA LEU A 165 2.62 -12.09 3.40
C LEU A 165 1.23 -12.01 4.05
N TYR A 166 0.15 -12.07 3.25
CA TYR A 166 -1.22 -12.12 3.79
C TYR A 166 -1.45 -13.39 4.63
N ILE A 167 -1.00 -14.55 4.15
CA ILE A 167 -1.10 -15.82 4.90
C ILE A 167 -0.28 -15.73 6.19
N THR A 168 0.93 -15.16 6.14
CA THR A 168 1.78 -14.99 7.33
C THR A 168 1.11 -14.08 8.36
N SER A 169 0.55 -12.94 7.94
CA SER A 169 -0.22 -12.04 8.81
C SER A 169 -1.40 -12.76 9.48
N PHE A 170 -2.15 -13.56 8.70
CA PHE A 170 -3.26 -14.35 9.21
C PHE A 170 -2.81 -15.37 10.27
N LEU A 171 -1.73 -16.11 10.03
CA LEU A 171 -1.19 -17.07 11.00
C LEU A 171 -0.73 -16.40 12.30
N ILE A 172 -0.14 -15.21 12.23
CA ILE A 172 0.24 -14.43 13.41
C ILE A 172 -1.00 -13.94 14.17
N SER A 173 -2.07 -13.59 13.45
CA SER A 173 -3.35 -13.22 14.04
C SER A 173 -4.02 -14.40 14.77
N LEU A 174 -3.89 -15.61 14.23
CA LEU A 174 -4.30 -16.86 14.91
C LEU A 174 -3.47 -17.14 16.16
N LEU A 175 -2.16 -16.87 16.12
CA LEU A 175 -1.31 -16.97 17.31
C LEU A 175 -1.73 -15.98 18.40
N ALA A 176 -2.10 -14.74 18.03
CA ALA A 176 -2.64 -13.77 18.96
C ALA A 176 -3.93 -14.25 19.64
N PHE A 177 -4.84 -14.87 18.88
CA PHE A 177 -6.03 -15.52 19.44
C PHE A 177 -5.66 -16.57 20.49
N ILE A 178 -4.71 -17.46 20.18
CA ILE A 178 -4.26 -18.50 21.12
C ILE A 178 -3.71 -17.89 22.41
N PHE A 179 -2.95 -16.79 22.31
CA PHE A 179 -2.43 -16.08 23.49
C PHE A 179 -3.52 -15.39 24.34
N TYR A 180 -4.70 -15.11 23.80
CA TYR A 180 -5.80 -14.63 24.62
C TYR A 180 -6.48 -15.71 25.46
N ILE A 181 -6.37 -16.99 25.09
CA ILE A 181 -7.07 -18.11 25.76
C ILE A 181 -6.70 -18.23 27.26
N PRO A 182 -5.44 -18.14 27.70
CA PRO A 182 -5.10 -18.29 29.10
C PRO A 182 -5.63 -17.17 30.02
N ALA A 183 -6.11 -16.06 29.45
CA ALA A 183 -6.60 -14.88 30.18
C ALA A 183 -5.62 -14.28 31.21
N LYS A 184 -4.31 -14.49 31.04
CA LYS A 184 -3.27 -13.88 31.90
C LYS A 184 -2.61 -12.70 31.19
N TYR A 185 -2.32 -11.66 31.97
CA TYR A 185 -1.71 -10.42 31.51
C TYR A 185 -0.54 -10.61 30.54
N ILE A 186 0.42 -11.48 30.88
CA ILE A 186 1.63 -11.66 30.07
C ILE A 186 1.30 -12.19 28.66
N PHE A 187 0.36 -13.14 28.54
CA PHE A 187 -0.07 -13.66 27.25
C PHE A 187 -0.92 -12.64 26.50
N THR A 188 -1.77 -11.88 27.20
CA THR A 188 -2.51 -10.74 26.62
C THR A 188 -1.55 -9.73 25.98
N ALA A 189 -0.47 -9.35 26.67
CA ALA A 189 0.51 -8.42 26.13
C ALA A 189 1.20 -8.98 24.86
N PHE A 190 1.57 -10.27 24.87
CA PHE A 190 2.12 -10.92 23.67
C PHE A 190 1.10 -10.99 22.52
N ALA A 191 -0.18 -11.26 22.80
CA ALA A 191 -1.24 -11.22 21.79
C ALA A 191 -1.33 -9.84 21.12
N GLY A 192 -1.27 -8.77 21.92
CA GLY A 192 -1.21 -7.40 21.41
C GLY A 192 -0.03 -7.19 20.46
N ILE A 193 1.17 -7.61 20.86
CA ILE A 193 2.37 -7.49 20.02
C ILE A 193 2.21 -8.27 18.72
N CYS A 194 1.66 -9.48 18.76
CA CYS A 194 1.36 -10.27 17.56
C CYS A 194 0.42 -9.52 16.61
N ILE A 195 -0.65 -8.90 17.12
CA ILE A 195 -1.60 -8.09 16.32
C ILE A 195 -0.90 -6.90 15.67
N PHE A 196 -0.02 -6.20 16.41
CA PHE A 196 0.73 -5.10 15.85
C PHE A 196 1.67 -5.57 14.72
N VAL A 197 2.39 -6.68 14.94
CA VAL A 197 3.29 -7.27 13.94
C VAL A 197 2.52 -7.77 12.70
N SER A 198 1.37 -8.42 12.87
CA SER A 198 0.55 -8.89 11.74
C SER A 198 0.11 -7.72 10.86
N SER A 199 -0.31 -6.60 11.47
CA SER A 199 -0.68 -5.38 10.75
C SER A 199 0.44 -4.83 9.86
N ILE A 200 1.69 -4.85 10.34
CA ILE A 200 2.86 -4.36 9.59
C ILE A 200 3.17 -5.28 8.41
N ILE A 201 3.09 -6.60 8.61
CA ILE A 201 3.37 -7.60 7.56
C ILE A 201 2.32 -7.51 6.45
N GLU A 202 1.06 -7.35 6.82
CA GLU A 202 -0.01 -7.18 5.85
C GLU A 202 0.11 -5.88 5.06
N GLU A 203 0.39 -4.75 5.73
CA GLU A 203 0.61 -3.47 5.05
C GLU A 203 1.78 -3.56 4.07
N THR A 204 2.81 -4.33 4.43
CA THR A 204 3.91 -4.66 3.53
C THR A 204 3.44 -5.47 2.32
N GLY A 205 2.57 -6.47 2.54
CA GLY A 205 1.90 -7.23 1.49
C GLY A 205 1.08 -6.35 0.54
N ASN A 206 0.33 -5.39 1.07
CA ASN A 206 -0.43 -4.40 0.30
C ASN A 206 0.46 -3.53 -0.58
N LYS A 207 1.58 -3.04 -0.04
CA LYS A 207 2.56 -2.24 -0.79
C LYS A 207 3.17 -3.05 -1.94
N ILE A 208 3.54 -4.31 -1.67
CA ILE A 208 4.04 -5.20 -2.72
C ILE A 208 2.95 -5.46 -3.75
N ALA A 209 1.73 -5.85 -3.35
CA ALA A 209 0.61 -6.06 -4.27
C ALA A 209 0.36 -4.84 -5.17
N TYR A 210 0.43 -3.62 -4.63
CA TYR A 210 0.29 -2.40 -5.41
C TYR A 210 1.44 -2.20 -6.42
N MET A 211 2.70 -2.37 -5.99
CA MET A 211 3.86 -2.35 -6.91
C MET A 211 3.70 -3.38 -8.03
N GLU A 212 3.07 -4.48 -7.68
CA GLU A 212 2.72 -5.61 -8.50
C GLU A 212 1.42 -5.43 -9.28
N GLY A 213 0.78 -4.26 -9.25
CA GLY A 213 -0.48 -3.98 -9.95
C GLY A 213 -1.69 -4.81 -9.52
N GLY A 214 -1.50 -5.68 -8.53
CA GLY A 214 -2.55 -6.45 -7.91
C GLY A 214 -3.37 -5.59 -6.97
N LYS A 215 -4.45 -6.18 -6.47
CA LYS A 215 -5.30 -5.59 -5.44
C LYS A 215 -4.98 -6.23 -4.09
N GLU A 216 -5.26 -5.48 -3.04
CA GLU A 216 -5.32 -5.97 -1.67
C GLU A 216 -6.25 -7.19 -1.55
N LYS A 217 -5.89 -8.14 -0.68
CA LYS A 217 -6.65 -9.37 -0.45
C LYS A 217 -7.61 -9.21 0.73
N ILE A 218 -8.64 -8.41 0.50
CA ILE A 218 -9.69 -8.06 1.47
C ILE A 218 -10.23 -9.28 2.23
N ALA A 219 -10.48 -10.40 1.54
CA ALA A 219 -11.02 -11.60 2.20
C ALA A 219 -10.12 -12.15 3.32
N ILE A 220 -8.79 -12.19 3.13
CA ILE A 220 -7.86 -12.71 4.16
C ILE A 220 -7.75 -11.73 5.34
N ASN A 221 -7.82 -10.43 5.07
CA ASN A 221 -7.84 -9.39 6.10
C ASN A 221 -9.07 -9.55 7.00
N ILE A 222 -10.25 -9.77 6.40
CA ILE A 222 -11.48 -10.05 7.13
C ILE A 222 -11.33 -11.28 8.03
N PHE A 223 -10.82 -12.40 7.51
CA PHE A 223 -10.58 -13.59 8.35
C PHE A 223 -9.64 -13.32 9.53
N SER A 224 -8.59 -12.53 9.31
CA SER A 224 -7.66 -12.12 10.37
C SER A 224 -8.37 -11.29 11.45
N ASP A 225 -9.23 -10.35 11.03
CA ASP A 225 -9.98 -9.50 11.95
C ASP A 225 -10.97 -10.30 12.80
N PHE A 226 -11.70 -11.24 12.19
CA PHE A 226 -12.62 -12.11 12.92
C PHE A 226 -11.89 -12.92 14.00
N VAL A 227 -10.72 -13.47 13.69
CA VAL A 227 -9.92 -14.25 14.65
C VAL A 227 -9.42 -13.37 15.80
N ILE A 228 -8.94 -12.16 15.49
CA ILE A 228 -8.50 -11.18 16.50
C ILE A 228 -9.66 -10.78 17.41
N ILE A 229 -10.80 -10.41 16.81
CA ILE A 229 -11.99 -9.95 17.54
C ILE A 229 -12.54 -11.09 18.41
N LEU A 230 -12.59 -12.31 17.90
CA LEU A 230 -13.03 -13.47 18.68
C LEU A 230 -12.15 -13.69 19.92
N GLY A 231 -10.83 -13.58 19.78
CA GLY A 231 -9.90 -13.74 20.89
C GLY A 231 -10.01 -12.61 21.92
N ALA A 232 -10.09 -11.37 21.45
CA ALA A 232 -10.29 -10.21 22.32
C ALA A 232 -11.64 -10.29 23.06
N THR A 233 -12.69 -10.75 22.38
CA THR A 233 -14.03 -10.96 22.95
C THR A 233 -14.00 -12.04 24.02
N TYR A 234 -13.36 -13.18 23.73
CA TYR A 234 -13.19 -14.26 24.69
C TYR A 234 -12.44 -13.79 25.94
N LEU A 235 -11.33 -13.07 25.78
CA LEU A 235 -10.57 -12.51 26.91
C LEU A 235 -11.43 -11.54 27.73
N ALA A 236 -12.13 -10.62 27.07
CA ALA A 236 -13.00 -9.66 27.72
C ALA A 236 -14.10 -10.36 28.54
N TRP A 237 -14.74 -11.38 27.97
CA TRP A 237 -15.74 -12.18 28.66
C TRP A 237 -15.13 -12.99 29.81
N SER A 238 -13.99 -13.67 29.59
CA SER A 238 -13.33 -14.49 30.60
C SER A 238 -12.94 -13.68 31.85
N ASN A 239 -12.47 -12.44 31.67
CA ASN A 239 -12.09 -11.57 32.79
C ASN A 239 -13.26 -10.89 33.49
N SER A 240 -14.34 -10.56 32.77
CA SER A 240 -15.46 -9.78 33.31
C SER A 240 -16.70 -10.61 33.65
N SER A 241 -16.79 -11.83 33.11
CA SER A 241 -18.00 -12.66 33.08
C SER A 241 -19.23 -11.93 32.52
N ASN A 242 -19.01 -10.90 31.69
CA ASN A 242 -20.07 -10.02 31.21
C ASN A 242 -20.44 -10.33 29.75
N ILE A 243 -21.73 -10.60 29.50
CA ILE A 243 -22.27 -10.90 28.17
C ILE A 243 -22.07 -9.76 27.17
N TYR A 244 -21.95 -8.51 27.64
CA TYR A 244 -21.70 -7.36 26.76
C TYR A 244 -20.40 -7.48 25.96
N ALA A 245 -19.41 -8.26 26.43
CA ALA A 245 -18.21 -8.55 25.67
C ALA A 245 -18.55 -9.16 24.30
N TRP A 246 -19.47 -10.13 24.26
CA TRP A 246 -19.92 -10.77 23.02
C TRP A 246 -20.70 -9.83 22.11
N ILE A 247 -21.51 -8.95 22.70
CA ILE A 247 -22.26 -7.92 21.95
C ILE A 247 -21.30 -6.93 21.31
N PHE A 248 -20.30 -6.43 22.06
CA PHE A 248 -19.28 -5.53 21.53
C PHE A 248 -18.45 -6.21 20.45
N GLY A 249 -18.02 -7.45 20.68
CA GLY A 249 -17.29 -8.27 19.70
C GLY A 249 -18.05 -8.42 18.38
N PHE A 250 -19.32 -8.83 18.45
CA PHE A 250 -20.17 -8.98 17.27
C PHE A 250 -20.34 -7.66 16.49
N LEU A 251 -20.69 -6.58 17.19
CA LEU A 251 -20.88 -5.27 16.55
C LEU A 251 -19.58 -4.72 15.98
N LEU A 252 -18.44 -4.96 16.63
CA LEU A 252 -17.13 -4.57 16.12
C LEU A 252 -16.77 -5.35 14.84
N ALA A 253 -17.02 -6.67 14.81
CA ALA A 253 -16.80 -7.51 13.63
C ALA A 253 -17.69 -7.09 12.45
N MET A 254 -18.94 -6.70 12.72
CA MET A 254 -19.83 -6.13 11.71
C MET A 254 -19.27 -4.83 11.13
N GLY A 255 -18.94 -3.86 12.00
CA GLY A 255 -18.44 -2.55 11.59
C GLY A 255 -17.13 -2.62 10.80
N ILE A 256 -16.17 -3.45 11.23
CA ILE A 256 -14.88 -3.57 10.53
C ILE A 256 -15.06 -4.18 9.13
N THR A 257 -15.99 -5.13 8.99
CA THR A 257 -16.32 -5.76 7.72
C THR A 257 -16.88 -4.73 6.73
N PHE A 258 -17.79 -3.84 7.17
CA PHE A 258 -18.29 -2.76 6.32
C PHE A 258 -17.20 -1.75 5.93
N ILE A 259 -16.31 -1.40 6.86
CA ILE A 259 -15.15 -0.53 6.58
C ILE A 259 -14.30 -1.11 5.45
N GLU A 260 -13.98 -2.41 5.52
CA GLU A 260 -13.18 -3.12 4.52
C GLU A 260 -13.88 -3.24 3.16
N PHE A 261 -15.18 -3.55 3.14
CA PHE A 261 -15.92 -3.70 1.89
C PHE A 261 -16.10 -2.40 1.11
N ILE A 262 -16.36 -1.28 1.79
CA ILE A 262 -16.59 0.01 1.13
C ILE A 262 -15.27 0.65 0.68
N ALA A 263 -14.16 0.35 1.37
CA ALA A 263 -12.81 0.77 1.02
C ALA A 263 -12.67 2.29 0.74
N ALA A 264 -13.41 3.12 1.48
CA ALA A 264 -13.34 4.57 1.40
C ALA A 264 -12.12 5.13 2.18
N PRO A 265 -11.40 6.14 1.64
CA PRO A 265 -10.30 6.78 2.38
C PRO A 265 -10.81 7.47 3.63
N SER A 266 -10.31 7.05 4.80
CA SER A 266 -10.67 7.65 6.07
C SER A 266 -9.52 7.58 7.07
N PRO A 267 -9.38 8.58 7.95
CA PRO A 267 -8.46 8.52 9.09
C PRO A 267 -8.68 7.28 9.97
N VAL A 268 -9.95 6.89 10.15
CA VAL A 268 -10.36 5.74 10.96
C VAL A 268 -10.60 4.56 10.03
N GLY A 269 -9.66 3.62 10.03
CA GLY A 269 -9.74 2.40 9.24
C GLY A 269 -9.33 1.18 10.05
N ARG A 270 -9.00 0.11 9.34
CA ARG A 270 -8.59 -1.15 9.96
C ARG A 270 -7.25 -1.07 10.68
N ASP A 271 -6.35 -0.22 10.22
CA ASP A 271 -5.09 0.11 10.89
C ASP A 271 -5.32 0.74 12.29
N PHE A 272 -6.30 1.63 12.41
CA PHE A 272 -6.71 2.19 13.70
C PHE A 272 -7.26 1.12 14.64
N PHE A 273 -8.15 0.25 14.14
CA PHE A 273 -8.69 -0.87 14.90
C PHE A 273 -7.58 -1.77 15.46
N MET A 274 -6.66 -2.25 14.62
CA MET A 274 -5.59 -3.15 15.05
C MET A 274 -4.66 -2.51 16.07
N PHE A 275 -4.33 -1.23 15.89
CA PHE A 275 -3.50 -0.49 16.84
C PHE A 275 -4.20 -0.27 18.18
N ALA A 276 -5.48 0.07 18.17
CA ALA A 276 -6.26 0.25 19.39
C ALA A 276 -6.39 -1.05 20.18
N ILE A 277 -6.62 -2.19 19.50
CA ILE A 277 -6.60 -3.51 20.16
C ILE A 277 -5.23 -3.77 20.76
N PHE A 278 -4.13 -3.58 20.02
CA PHE A 278 -2.77 -3.72 20.55
C PHE A 278 -2.58 -2.92 21.85
N ILE A 279 -2.94 -1.63 21.86
CA ILE A 279 -2.84 -0.78 23.05
C ILE A 279 -3.71 -1.32 24.19
N GLY A 280 -4.96 -1.71 23.88
CA GLY A 280 -5.86 -2.34 24.83
C GLY A 280 -5.27 -3.60 25.47
N SER A 281 -4.54 -4.41 24.70
CA SER A 281 -3.88 -5.63 25.18
C SER A 281 -2.70 -5.31 26.09
N ILE A 282 -1.88 -4.33 25.73
CA ILE A 282 -0.72 -3.90 26.55
C ILE A 282 -1.18 -3.40 27.92
N PHE A 283 -2.27 -2.63 27.97
CA PHE A 283 -2.84 -2.16 29.24
C PHE A 283 -3.80 -3.16 29.89
N ASN A 284 -4.08 -4.29 29.23
CA ASN A 284 -5.03 -5.31 29.66
C ASN A 284 -6.45 -4.75 29.94
N GLN A 285 -6.87 -3.78 29.14
CA GLN A 285 -8.18 -3.10 29.21
C GLN A 285 -9.09 -3.48 28.04
N ILE A 286 -8.99 -4.73 27.55
CA ILE A 286 -9.63 -5.16 26.31
C ILE A 286 -11.16 -5.01 26.33
N PHE A 287 -11.83 -5.21 27.46
CA PHE A 287 -13.29 -4.99 27.56
C PHE A 287 -13.67 -3.54 27.21
N ILE A 288 -12.98 -2.56 27.81
CA ILE A 288 -13.22 -1.13 27.56
C ILE A 288 -12.81 -0.78 26.12
N THR A 289 -11.68 -1.32 25.64
CA THR A 289 -11.22 -1.13 24.26
C THR A 289 -12.26 -1.60 23.24
N LEU A 290 -12.88 -2.77 23.46
CA LEU A 290 -13.97 -3.27 22.60
C LEU A 290 -15.15 -2.31 22.62
N ALA A 291 -15.61 -1.87 23.79
CA ALA A 291 -16.75 -0.95 23.91
C ALA A 291 -16.52 0.36 23.12
N ILE A 292 -15.34 0.97 23.27
CA ILE A 292 -14.97 2.21 22.56
C ILE A 292 -14.87 1.97 21.06
N LEU A 293 -14.19 0.89 20.64
CA LEU A 293 -14.00 0.57 19.23
C LEU A 293 -15.33 0.26 18.54
N THR A 294 -16.24 -0.46 19.19
CA THR A 294 -17.57 -0.73 18.65
C THR A 294 -18.27 0.56 18.25
N ILE A 295 -18.20 1.61 19.08
CA ILE A 295 -18.83 2.91 18.77
C ILE A 295 -18.13 3.59 17.60
N ILE A 296 -16.80 3.74 17.67
CA ILE A 296 -16.02 4.47 16.67
C ILE A 296 -16.10 3.80 15.29
N ILE A 297 -15.87 2.49 15.23
CA ILE A 297 -15.84 1.72 13.98
C ILE A 297 -17.21 1.65 13.33
N ASN A 298 -18.30 1.49 14.10
CA ASN A 298 -19.63 1.48 13.50
C ASN A 298 -20.08 2.87 13.06
N ALA A 299 -19.74 3.93 13.80
CA ALA A 299 -20.01 5.30 13.35
C ALA A 299 -19.30 5.61 12.01
N GLU A 300 -18.03 5.20 11.88
CA GLU A 300 -17.27 5.32 10.64
C GLU A 300 -17.86 4.44 9.52
N ALA A 301 -18.25 3.20 9.80
CA ALA A 301 -18.90 2.33 8.83
C ALA A 301 -20.20 2.95 8.30
N ILE A 302 -21.05 3.47 9.17
CA ILE A 302 -22.30 4.16 8.79
C ILE A 302 -22.00 5.38 7.93
N LYS A 303 -21.02 6.20 8.32
CA LYS A 303 -20.61 7.37 7.54
C LYS A 303 -20.22 6.98 6.11
N ARG A 304 -19.44 5.91 5.96
CA ARG A 304 -19.03 5.36 4.65
C ARG A 304 -20.21 4.82 3.84
N VAL A 305 -21.15 4.11 4.47
CA VAL A 305 -22.38 3.61 3.82
C VAL A 305 -23.21 4.77 3.27
N LEU A 306 -23.31 5.86 4.02
CA LEU A 306 -24.05 7.06 3.62
C LEU A 306 -23.30 7.93 2.60
N GLY A 307 -22.06 7.57 2.22
CA GLY A 307 -21.23 8.33 1.29
C GLY A 307 -20.79 9.70 1.82
N LYS A 308 -20.72 9.88 3.14
CA LYS A 308 -20.31 11.12 3.81
C LYS A 308 -18.88 11.10 4.32
#